data_AF-A0A937SSA4-F1
#
_entry.id   AF-A0A937SSA4-F1
#
_cell.length_a   1.000
_cell.length_b   1.000
_cell.length_c   1.000
_cell.angle_alpha   90.00
_cell.angle_beta   90.00
_cell.angle_gamma   90.00
#
_symmetry.space_group_name_H-M   'P 1'
#
loop_
_entity.id
_entity.type
_entity.pdbx_description
1 polymer ?
#
loop_
_entity_poly.entity_id
_entity_poly.type
_entity_poly.pdbx_seq_one_letter_code
_entity_poly.pdbx_strand_id
1 'polypeptide(L)'
;MINRNLILGAVAGAVLAATAGPVSAAGYPEKDITFIVPYKPGGGSDAQARRLQAGLEKNLGVKIRIVYKTGGGGAVGFNELHRSKGDGYTISNVVVPNIIVSAQGKDVGYKPSDFSYIGMTEKSVGALAVKKDSKFKTLEEIVAYAKKNPGKLTVAGVGSTGHSNYAELVKALGITATYVPISGGVGKMLPFIMGGHVDCGILAAAHGVKHKAKVTVLGLAGTKQSAALSAPTMESRGFKGFTMETTWGIMAPPGTPADRIAILNAALHKTTADSSVKNAQLKNGLIPMVQTPAEAKQYVADTTGAVDRRNNLLKALLKK
;
A
#
# COMPACT_ATOMS: atom_id res chain seq x y z
N MET A 1 -37.89 13.75 -64.63
CA MET A 1 -36.96 14.12 -65.73
C MET A 1 -35.56 14.17 -65.16
N ILE A 2 -34.69 13.33 -65.72
CA ILE A 2 -33.27 13.21 -65.41
C ILE A 2 -32.54 14.42 -66.00
N ASN A 3 -31.53 14.96 -65.31
CA ASN A 3 -30.29 15.36 -66.00
C ASN A 3 -29.06 15.25 -65.09
N ARG A 4 -28.25 14.26 -65.46
CA ARG A 4 -26.83 14.09 -65.15
C ARG A 4 -26.04 15.15 -65.92
N ASN A 5 -24.98 15.68 -65.31
CA ASN A 5 -23.63 15.94 -65.88
C ASN A 5 -22.87 16.84 -64.88
N LEU A 6 -21.84 16.33 -64.19
CA LEU A 6 -20.41 16.32 -64.62
C LEU A 6 -19.89 17.77 -64.74
N ILE A 7 -18.74 18.21 -64.21
CA ILE A 7 -17.62 17.66 -63.45
C ILE A 7 -16.67 18.88 -63.23
N LEU A 8 -15.75 18.79 -62.26
CA LEU A 8 -14.51 19.60 -62.13
C LEU A 8 -14.63 21.12 -61.85
N GLY A 9 -14.36 21.47 -60.59
CA GLY A 9 -13.93 22.81 -60.19
C GLY A 9 -13.01 22.72 -58.98
N ALA A 10 -11.71 22.57 -59.24
CA ALA A 10 -10.67 22.52 -58.22
C ALA A 10 -10.66 23.80 -57.37
N VAL A 11 -10.82 23.66 -56.05
CA VAL A 11 -10.48 24.71 -55.10
C VAL A 11 -9.57 24.11 -54.04
N ALA A 12 -8.34 24.58 -54.07
CA ALA A 12 -7.30 24.35 -53.09
C ALA A 12 -7.79 24.76 -51.69
N GLY A 13 -8.20 23.78 -50.89
CA GLY A 13 -8.40 23.92 -49.46
C GLY A 13 -7.10 23.59 -48.75
N ALA A 14 -6.35 24.62 -48.39
CA ALA A 14 -5.08 24.52 -47.68
C ALA A 14 -5.24 23.63 -46.42
N VAL A 15 -4.31 22.69 -46.31
CA VAL A 15 -4.07 21.82 -45.18
C VAL A 15 -3.84 22.68 -43.93
N LEU A 16 -4.88 22.92 -43.12
CA LEU A 16 -4.68 23.17 -41.69
C LEU A 16 -4.36 21.83 -41.04
N ALA A 17 -3.10 21.41 -41.18
CA ALA A 17 -2.48 20.54 -40.22
C ALA A 17 -2.47 21.31 -38.90
N ALA A 18 -3.54 21.14 -38.11
CA ALA A 18 -3.53 21.50 -36.70
C ALA A 18 -2.40 20.70 -36.06
N THR A 19 -1.25 21.35 -35.96
CA THR A 19 -0.16 20.94 -35.10
C THR A 19 -0.74 20.95 -33.69
N ALA A 20 -1.23 19.80 -33.24
CA ALA A 20 -1.36 19.50 -31.83
C ALA A 20 0.05 19.51 -31.24
N GLY A 21 0.59 20.70 -31.01
CA GLY A 21 1.75 20.88 -30.17
C GLY A 21 1.44 20.27 -28.81
N PRO A 22 2.45 19.78 -28.07
CA PRO A 22 2.22 19.38 -26.70
C PRO A 22 1.61 20.59 -25.99
N VAL A 23 0.40 20.42 -25.47
CA VAL A 23 -0.15 21.33 -24.46
C VAL A 23 0.86 21.26 -23.32
N SER A 24 1.80 22.19 -23.33
CA SER A 24 2.62 22.47 -22.17
C SER A 24 1.62 22.73 -21.06
N ALA A 25 1.74 21.97 -19.98
CA ALA A 25 1.00 22.16 -18.74
C ALA A 25 1.43 23.49 -18.09
N ALA A 26 1.27 24.61 -18.82
CA ALA A 26 1.55 25.94 -18.34
C ALA A 26 0.70 26.15 -17.08
N GLY A 27 1.36 26.28 -15.94
CA GLY A 27 0.71 26.57 -14.67
C GLY A 27 0.30 25.38 -13.80
N TYR A 28 0.93 24.20 -13.91
CA TYR A 28 0.69 23.13 -12.92
C TYR A 28 1.99 22.58 -12.29
N PRO A 29 2.04 22.44 -10.95
CA PRO A 29 1.07 22.94 -9.97
C PRO A 29 1.28 24.43 -9.62
N GLU A 30 0.20 25.18 -9.39
CA GLU A 30 0.20 26.60 -8.97
C GLU A 30 -0.27 26.81 -7.52
N LYS A 31 -0.81 25.76 -6.91
CA LYS A 31 -1.27 25.76 -5.52
C LYS A 31 -0.85 24.47 -4.82
N ASP A 32 -0.88 24.50 -3.50
CA ASP A 32 -0.47 23.36 -2.68
C ASP A 32 -1.35 22.13 -2.93
N ILE A 33 -0.72 20.96 -2.86
CA ILE A 33 -1.36 19.67 -3.08
C ILE A 33 -1.75 19.07 -1.73
N THR A 34 -2.98 18.57 -1.64
CA THR A 34 -3.45 17.80 -0.49
C THR A 34 -3.02 16.34 -0.63
N PHE A 35 -2.33 15.82 0.38
CA PHE A 35 -1.91 14.43 0.48
C PHE A 35 -2.74 13.73 1.56
N ILE A 36 -3.72 12.94 1.13
CA ILE A 36 -4.54 12.11 2.00
C ILE A 36 -3.73 10.90 2.51
N VAL A 37 -3.65 10.75 3.83
CA VAL A 37 -3.15 9.56 4.50
C VAL A 37 -4.35 8.80 5.09
N PRO A 38 -4.69 7.60 4.59
CA PRO A 38 -5.92 6.88 4.97
C PRO A 38 -5.85 6.15 6.33
N TYR A 39 -4.81 6.41 7.14
CA TYR A 39 -4.53 5.74 8.42
C TYR A 39 -4.05 6.71 9.48
N LYS A 40 -4.02 6.30 10.75
CA LYS A 40 -3.52 7.15 11.84
C LYS A 40 -1.99 7.37 11.72
N PRO A 41 -1.47 8.49 12.29
CA PRO A 41 -0.04 8.74 12.38
C PRO A 41 0.75 7.59 13.01
N GLY A 42 2.04 7.47 12.68
CA GLY A 42 2.96 6.45 13.20
C GLY A 42 2.96 5.12 12.45
N GLY A 43 2.03 4.92 11.50
CA GLY A 43 2.01 3.77 10.58
C GLY A 43 2.90 3.94 9.35
N GLY A 44 2.95 2.90 8.50
CA GLY A 44 3.76 2.91 7.26
C GLY A 44 3.39 4.03 6.29
N SER A 45 2.10 4.28 6.05
CA SER A 45 1.65 5.35 5.14
C SER A 45 2.03 6.75 5.60
N ASP A 46 1.95 7.02 6.91
CA ASP A 46 2.42 8.28 7.50
C ASP A 46 3.94 8.43 7.35
N ALA A 47 4.69 7.36 7.63
CA ALA A 47 6.14 7.35 7.45
C ALA A 47 6.56 7.56 5.99
N GLN A 48 5.85 6.94 5.04
CA GLN A 48 6.06 7.12 3.60
C GLN A 48 5.76 8.58 3.20
N ALA A 49 4.59 9.11 3.57
CA ALA A 49 4.21 10.48 3.21
C ALA A 49 5.24 11.50 3.70
N ARG A 50 5.67 11.40 4.96
CA ARG A 50 6.69 12.28 5.55
C ARG A 50 8.07 12.13 4.91
N ARG A 51 8.45 10.91 4.49
CA ARG A 51 9.71 10.65 3.79
C ARG A 51 9.74 11.32 2.42
N LEU A 52 8.62 11.33 1.72
CA LEU A 52 8.51 11.88 0.37
C LEU A 52 8.23 13.38 0.35
N GLN A 53 7.63 13.93 1.42
CA GLN A 53 7.09 15.28 1.46
C GLN A 53 8.08 16.35 0.98
N ALA A 54 9.26 16.45 1.60
CA ALA A 54 10.23 17.49 1.25
C ALA A 54 10.75 17.37 -0.19
N GLY A 55 10.94 16.14 -0.69
CA GLY A 55 11.35 15.92 -2.08
C GLY A 55 10.24 16.27 -3.07
N LEU A 56 8.99 15.93 -2.75
CA LEU A 56 7.84 16.32 -3.57
C LEU A 56 7.68 17.85 -3.60
N GLU A 57 7.77 18.53 -2.46
CA GLU A 57 7.73 20.00 -2.41
C GLU A 57 8.84 20.64 -3.24
N LYS A 58 10.07 20.13 -3.12
CA LYS A 58 11.21 20.61 -3.91
C LYS A 58 11.01 20.43 -5.41
N ASN A 59 10.48 19.27 -5.83
CA ASN A 59 10.35 18.93 -7.25
C ASN A 59 9.08 19.50 -7.90
N LEU A 60 8.06 19.84 -7.11
CA LEU A 60 6.80 20.40 -7.59
C LEU A 60 6.71 21.92 -7.40
N GLY A 61 7.52 22.52 -6.53
CA GLY A 61 7.53 23.96 -6.28
C GLY A 61 6.36 24.48 -5.43
N VAL A 62 5.52 23.59 -4.89
CA VAL A 62 4.36 23.90 -4.04
C VAL A 62 4.39 23.09 -2.75
N LYS A 63 3.63 23.47 -1.72
CA LYS A 63 3.56 22.70 -0.48
C LYS A 63 2.73 21.43 -0.64
N ILE A 64 3.07 20.42 0.17
CA ILE A 64 2.32 19.18 0.29
C ILE A 64 1.66 19.17 1.67
N ARG A 65 0.32 19.27 1.70
CA ARG A 65 -0.46 19.26 2.95
C ARG A 65 -0.93 17.85 3.29
N ILE A 66 -0.32 17.24 4.29
CA ILE A 66 -0.75 15.92 4.78
C ILE A 66 -2.05 16.04 5.58
N VAL A 67 -3.09 15.31 5.18
CA VAL A 67 -4.38 15.23 5.88
C VAL A 67 -4.72 13.79 6.18
N TYR A 68 -5.20 13.50 7.39
CA TYR A 68 -5.52 12.13 7.80
C TYR A 68 -7.01 11.85 7.65
N LYS A 69 -7.36 10.83 6.86
CA LYS A 69 -8.75 10.39 6.61
C LYS A 69 -8.90 8.91 6.96
N THR A 70 -9.05 8.64 8.25
CA THR A 70 -8.93 7.27 8.81
C THR A 70 -10.27 6.55 8.92
N GLY A 71 -10.32 5.26 8.59
CA GLY A 71 -11.50 4.42 8.85
C GLY A 71 -11.63 3.27 7.85
N GLY A 72 -12.40 2.24 8.19
CA GLY A 72 -12.72 1.12 7.28
C GLY A 72 -11.51 0.39 6.68
N GLY A 73 -10.39 0.28 7.42
CA GLY A 73 -9.17 -0.32 6.88
C GLY A 73 -8.51 0.47 5.74
N GLY A 74 -8.87 1.75 5.60
CA GLY A 74 -8.43 2.65 4.53
C GLY A 74 -9.58 3.13 3.66
N ALA A 75 -10.72 2.41 3.65
CA ALA A 75 -11.88 2.68 2.79
C ALA A 75 -12.37 4.14 2.85
N VAL A 76 -12.40 4.74 4.03
CA VAL A 76 -12.88 6.13 4.21
C VAL A 76 -11.98 7.11 3.44
N GLY A 77 -10.66 6.99 3.57
CA GLY A 77 -9.72 7.86 2.86
C GLY A 77 -9.62 7.57 1.37
N PHE A 78 -9.80 6.31 0.95
CA PHE A 78 -9.86 5.96 -0.47
C PHE A 78 -11.14 6.49 -1.13
N ASN A 79 -12.29 6.43 -0.45
CA ASN A 79 -13.55 6.99 -0.95
C ASN A 79 -13.51 8.53 -1.00
N GLU A 80 -12.91 9.18 0.01
CA GLU A 80 -12.65 10.63 -0.02
C GLU A 80 -11.84 11.03 -1.26
N LEU A 81 -10.76 10.30 -1.56
CA LEU A 81 -9.98 10.54 -2.78
C LEU A 81 -10.81 10.28 -4.03
N HIS A 82 -11.57 9.19 -4.08
CA HIS A 82 -12.40 8.83 -5.23
C HIS A 82 -13.42 9.92 -5.58
N ARG A 83 -13.95 10.63 -4.58
CA ARG A 83 -14.91 11.73 -4.73
C ARG A 83 -14.25 13.10 -4.96
N SER A 84 -12.93 13.19 -4.81
CA SER A 84 -12.19 14.45 -4.99
C SER A 84 -12.09 14.83 -6.47
N LYS A 85 -11.82 16.10 -6.75
CA LYS A 85 -11.60 16.57 -8.13
C LYS A 85 -10.35 15.93 -8.72
N GLY A 86 -10.45 15.36 -9.91
CA GLY A 86 -9.31 14.84 -10.68
C GLY A 86 -8.42 15.94 -11.29
N ASP A 87 -8.19 17.06 -10.61
CA ASP A 87 -7.41 18.19 -11.14
C ASP A 87 -5.91 18.10 -10.82
N GLY A 88 -5.48 17.02 -10.15
CA GLY A 88 -4.09 16.77 -9.72
C GLY A 88 -3.73 17.34 -8.34
N TYR A 89 -4.59 18.16 -7.72
CA TYR A 89 -4.28 18.81 -6.44
C TYR A 89 -4.68 18.01 -5.20
N THR A 90 -5.23 16.81 -5.38
CA THR A 90 -5.46 15.85 -4.31
C THR A 90 -4.82 14.51 -4.70
N ILE A 91 -3.95 14.01 -3.84
CA ILE A 91 -3.31 12.70 -3.97
C ILE A 91 -3.48 11.91 -2.67
N SER A 92 -3.25 10.61 -2.70
CA SER A 92 -3.32 9.75 -1.51
C SER A 92 -2.26 8.68 -1.55
N ASN A 93 -1.89 8.17 -0.37
CA ASN A 93 -1.17 6.91 -0.30
C ASN A 93 -2.07 5.82 -0.85
N VAL A 94 -1.50 4.87 -1.57
CA VAL A 94 -2.11 3.55 -1.74
C VAL A 94 -1.32 2.52 -0.94
N VAL A 95 -2.04 1.65 -0.25
CA VAL A 95 -1.50 0.40 0.32
C VAL A 95 -2.18 -0.74 -0.43
N VAL A 96 -1.43 -1.42 -1.29
CA VAL A 96 -2.02 -2.27 -2.34
C VAL A 96 -2.91 -3.39 -1.78
N PRO A 97 -2.49 -4.20 -0.78
CA PRO A 97 -3.38 -5.21 -0.22
C PRO A 97 -4.64 -4.61 0.42
N ASN A 98 -4.55 -3.41 0.99
CA ASN A 98 -5.66 -2.79 1.70
C ASN A 98 -6.71 -2.21 0.75
N ILE A 99 -6.31 -1.53 -0.33
CA ILE A 99 -7.28 -1.00 -1.30
C ILE A 99 -8.08 -2.15 -1.95
N ILE A 100 -7.43 -3.29 -2.22
CA ILE A 100 -8.10 -4.48 -2.77
C ILE A 100 -9.07 -5.07 -1.75
N VAL A 101 -8.64 -5.33 -0.51
CA VAL A 101 -9.52 -5.94 0.51
C VAL A 101 -10.69 -5.00 0.86
N SER A 102 -10.41 -3.70 1.04
CA SER A 102 -11.46 -2.73 1.39
C SER A 102 -12.48 -2.54 0.27
N ALA A 103 -12.07 -2.64 -1.00
CA ALA A 103 -12.98 -2.58 -2.15
C ALA A 103 -14.01 -3.74 -2.19
N GLN A 104 -13.80 -4.81 -1.41
CA GLN A 104 -14.76 -5.91 -1.28
C GLN A 104 -15.84 -5.64 -0.21
N GLY A 105 -15.73 -4.54 0.53
CA GLY A 105 -16.75 -4.11 1.48
C GLY A 105 -18.05 -3.71 0.76
N LYS A 106 -19.20 -4.00 1.40
CA LYS A 106 -20.50 -3.52 0.91
C LYS A 106 -20.50 -1.99 0.85
N ASP A 107 -21.07 -1.44 -0.22
CA ASP A 107 -21.31 0.00 -0.40
C ASP A 107 -20.06 0.89 -0.33
N VAL A 108 -18.88 0.33 -0.57
CA VAL A 108 -17.61 1.06 -0.48
C VAL A 108 -17.45 2.14 -1.57
N GLY A 109 -18.14 1.99 -2.71
CA GLY A 109 -18.30 3.02 -3.73
C GLY A 109 -17.08 3.31 -4.62
N TYR A 110 -16.07 2.44 -4.63
CA TYR A 110 -14.94 2.51 -5.56
C TYR A 110 -14.42 1.11 -5.91
N LYS A 111 -13.70 1.00 -7.03
CA LYS A 111 -12.85 -0.15 -7.38
C LYS A 111 -11.39 0.30 -7.44
N PRO A 112 -10.40 -0.58 -7.13
CA PRO A 112 -8.99 -0.22 -7.27
C PRO A 112 -8.63 0.25 -8.68
N SER A 113 -9.30 -0.30 -9.71
CA SER A 113 -9.11 0.07 -11.12
C SER A 113 -9.50 1.50 -11.47
N ASP A 114 -10.30 2.16 -10.65
CA ASP A 114 -10.88 3.47 -10.95
C ASP A 114 -9.87 4.61 -10.75
N PHE A 115 -8.86 4.40 -9.90
CA PHE A 115 -7.89 5.43 -9.54
C PHE A 115 -6.80 5.61 -10.60
N SER A 116 -6.30 6.86 -10.69
CA SER A 116 -5.12 7.17 -11.49
C SER A 116 -3.86 6.97 -10.66
N TYR A 117 -3.15 5.87 -10.87
CA TYR A 117 -1.91 5.56 -10.14
C TYR A 117 -0.76 6.46 -10.58
N ILE A 118 -0.03 7.03 -9.61
CA ILE A 118 1.15 7.85 -9.87
C ILE A 118 2.40 6.97 -9.84
N GLY A 119 2.51 6.05 -8.88
CA GLY A 119 3.65 5.13 -8.81
C GLY A 119 3.73 4.40 -7.47
N MET A 120 4.31 3.19 -7.46
CA MET A 120 4.73 2.53 -6.23
C MET A 120 6.13 2.97 -5.85
N THR A 121 6.41 3.07 -4.56
CA THR A 121 7.62 3.71 -4.03
C THR A 121 8.45 2.79 -3.15
N GLU A 122 7.78 1.86 -2.46
CA GLU A 122 8.44 0.94 -1.54
C GLU A 122 7.53 -0.25 -1.22
N LYS A 123 8.17 -1.36 -0.85
CA LYS A 123 7.49 -2.51 -0.28
C LYS A 123 8.24 -3.09 0.91
N SER A 124 7.54 -3.87 1.71
CA SER A 124 8.10 -4.57 2.86
C SER A 124 7.46 -5.94 2.98
N VAL A 125 8.29 -6.95 3.25
CA VAL A 125 7.81 -8.29 3.59
C VAL A 125 7.03 -8.25 4.91
N GLY A 126 6.02 -9.10 5.04
CA GLY A 126 5.29 -9.30 6.29
C GLY A 126 6.18 -9.92 7.36
N ALA A 127 5.82 -9.72 8.61
CA ALA A 127 6.56 -10.21 9.76
C ALA A 127 5.62 -10.52 10.92
N LEU A 128 5.98 -11.55 11.69
CA LEU A 128 5.40 -11.83 13.00
C LEU A 128 6.30 -11.22 14.06
N ALA A 129 5.77 -10.27 14.83
CA ALA A 129 6.51 -9.56 15.86
C ALA A 129 5.87 -9.75 17.24
N VAL A 130 6.73 -9.77 18.26
CA VAL A 130 6.35 -9.81 19.68
C VAL A 130 6.97 -8.63 20.42
N LYS A 131 6.54 -8.37 21.65
CA LYS A 131 7.22 -7.43 22.55
C LYS A 131 8.70 -7.80 22.71
N LYS A 132 9.59 -6.81 22.88
CA LYS A 132 11.05 -7.02 23.04
C LYS A 132 11.38 -8.12 24.07
N ASP A 133 10.70 -8.10 25.21
CA ASP A 133 10.93 -9.00 26.34
C ASP A 133 9.86 -10.11 26.42
N SER A 134 9.22 -10.43 25.30
CA SER A 134 8.24 -11.52 25.21
C SER A 134 8.81 -12.84 25.75
N LYS A 135 7.93 -13.66 26.32
CA LYS A 135 8.24 -15.06 26.68
C LYS A 135 8.59 -15.92 25.46
N PHE A 136 8.19 -15.48 24.26
CA PHE A 136 8.52 -16.13 22.99
C PHE A 136 9.76 -15.51 22.36
N LYS A 137 10.77 -16.34 22.10
CA LYS A 137 12.04 -15.98 21.44
C LYS A 137 12.17 -16.57 20.04
N THR A 138 11.36 -17.57 19.72
CA THR A 138 11.38 -18.28 18.43
C THR A 138 9.96 -18.50 17.89
N LEU A 139 9.86 -18.80 16.59
CA LEU A 139 8.58 -19.19 15.98
C LEU A 139 8.06 -20.51 16.57
N GLU A 140 8.97 -21.45 16.82
CA GLU A 140 8.67 -22.77 17.34
C GLU A 140 8.04 -22.71 18.72
N GLU A 141 8.49 -21.79 19.58
CA GLU A 141 7.88 -21.57 20.90
C GLU A 141 6.45 -21.06 20.79
N ILE A 142 6.16 -20.15 19.83
CA ILE A 142 4.79 -19.71 19.55
C ILE A 142 3.94 -20.91 19.10
N VAL A 143 4.44 -21.72 18.17
CA VAL A 143 3.73 -22.88 17.64
C VAL A 143 3.46 -23.90 18.74
N ALA A 144 4.46 -24.23 19.54
CA ALA A 144 4.35 -25.17 20.64
C ALA A 144 3.34 -24.68 21.69
N TYR A 145 3.38 -23.40 22.05
CA TYR A 145 2.43 -22.82 23.00
C TYR A 145 1.00 -22.86 22.46
N ALA A 146 0.78 -22.45 21.20
CA ALA A 146 -0.55 -22.41 20.60
C ALA A 146 -1.15 -23.81 20.40
N LYS A 147 -0.33 -24.82 20.07
CA LYS A 147 -0.78 -26.22 20.01
C LYS A 147 -1.18 -26.77 21.38
N LYS A 148 -0.44 -26.43 22.44
CA LYS A 148 -0.77 -26.82 23.82
C LYS A 148 -1.96 -26.02 24.39
N ASN A 149 -2.21 -24.83 23.86
CA ASN A 149 -3.23 -23.91 24.35
C ASN A 149 -4.08 -23.34 23.21
N PRO A 150 -4.90 -24.16 22.53
CA PRO A 150 -5.68 -23.71 21.38
C PRO A 150 -6.53 -22.48 21.71
N GLY A 151 -6.43 -21.43 20.90
CA GLY A 151 -7.20 -20.20 21.07
C GLY A 151 -6.64 -19.21 22.11
N LYS A 152 -5.68 -19.59 22.96
CA LYS A 152 -5.12 -18.68 23.99
C LYS A 152 -4.08 -17.70 23.45
N LEU A 153 -3.35 -18.06 22.38
CA LEU A 153 -2.42 -17.14 21.72
C LEU A 153 -3.20 -16.02 21.04
N THR A 154 -2.90 -14.76 21.39
CA THR A 154 -3.53 -13.58 20.77
C THR A 154 -2.67 -12.99 19.67
N VAL A 155 -3.25 -12.75 18.50
CA VAL A 155 -2.56 -12.23 17.31
C VAL A 155 -3.24 -10.95 16.84
N ALA A 156 -2.57 -9.81 16.99
CA ALA A 156 -3.07 -8.54 16.47
C ALA A 156 -2.86 -8.39 14.96
N GLY A 157 -3.84 -7.78 14.30
CA GLY A 157 -3.70 -7.34 12.90
C GLY A 157 -4.65 -6.19 12.57
N VAL A 158 -4.37 -5.48 11.48
CA VAL A 158 -5.12 -4.27 11.11
C VAL A 158 -6.29 -4.59 10.18
N GLY A 159 -7.51 -4.36 10.66
CA GLY A 159 -8.74 -4.46 9.86
C GLY A 159 -8.90 -5.76 9.07
N SER A 160 -9.67 -5.72 7.98
CA SER A 160 -9.95 -6.91 7.16
C SER A 160 -8.70 -7.52 6.53
N THR A 161 -7.73 -6.71 6.08
CA THR A 161 -6.46 -7.22 5.54
C THR A 161 -5.66 -7.98 6.61
N GLY A 162 -5.67 -7.50 7.86
CA GLY A 162 -5.07 -8.19 9.00
C GLY A 162 -5.71 -9.54 9.27
N HIS A 163 -7.04 -9.65 9.14
CA HIS A 163 -7.75 -10.91 9.32
C HIS A 163 -7.38 -11.94 8.22
N SER A 164 -7.27 -11.48 6.97
CA SER A 164 -6.81 -12.31 5.86
C SER A 164 -5.37 -12.80 6.07
N ASN A 165 -4.47 -11.94 6.55
CA ASN A 165 -3.09 -12.34 6.91
C ASN A 165 -3.05 -13.32 8.09
N TYR A 166 -3.93 -13.11 9.07
CA TYR A 166 -4.07 -14.01 10.22
C TYR A 166 -4.48 -15.42 9.78
N ALA A 167 -5.44 -15.53 8.85
CA ALA A 167 -5.88 -16.81 8.28
C ALA A 167 -4.73 -17.59 7.62
N GLU A 168 -3.88 -16.91 6.84
CA GLU A 168 -2.67 -17.52 6.27
C GLU A 168 -1.68 -17.94 7.35
N LEU A 169 -1.43 -17.07 8.34
CA LEU A 169 -0.48 -17.35 9.42
C LEU A 169 -0.88 -18.62 10.19
N VAL A 170 -2.11 -18.70 10.69
CA VAL A 170 -2.54 -19.83 11.52
C VAL A 170 -2.59 -21.13 10.73
N LYS A 171 -2.93 -21.07 9.44
CA LYS A 171 -2.84 -22.22 8.53
C LYS A 171 -1.39 -22.66 8.32
N ALA A 172 -0.48 -21.72 8.02
CA ALA A 172 0.93 -22.00 7.79
C ALA A 172 1.62 -22.60 9.01
N LEU A 173 1.24 -22.15 10.21
CA LEU A 173 1.77 -22.64 11.48
C LEU A 173 1.06 -23.91 11.99
N GLY A 174 -0.13 -24.24 11.46
CA GLY A 174 -0.95 -25.36 11.92
C GLY A 174 -1.39 -25.18 13.38
N ILE A 175 -1.91 -23.99 13.72
CA ILE A 175 -2.32 -23.61 15.07
C ILE A 175 -3.73 -23.03 15.13
N THR A 176 -4.31 -22.99 16.32
CA THR A 176 -5.52 -22.22 16.64
C THR A 176 -5.13 -21.05 17.55
N ALA A 177 -5.50 -19.84 17.17
CA ALA A 177 -5.22 -18.62 17.91
C ALA A 177 -6.48 -17.73 17.99
N THR A 178 -6.38 -16.61 18.70
CA THR A 178 -7.42 -15.57 18.75
C THR A 178 -6.94 -14.35 17.97
N TYR A 179 -7.71 -13.95 16.95
CA TYR A 179 -7.44 -12.73 16.20
C TYR A 179 -7.92 -11.50 16.99
N VAL A 180 -7.05 -10.50 17.16
CA VAL A 180 -7.37 -9.23 17.81
C VAL A 180 -7.41 -8.11 16.75
N PRO A 181 -8.59 -7.64 16.34
CA PRO A 181 -8.71 -6.63 15.29
C PRO A 181 -8.34 -5.25 15.81
N ILE A 182 -7.37 -4.59 15.15
CA ILE A 182 -6.98 -3.21 15.46
C ILE A 182 -7.44 -2.27 14.35
N SER A 183 -8.18 -1.22 14.73
CA SER A 183 -8.59 -0.13 13.85
C SER A 183 -7.52 0.96 13.76
N GLY A 184 -7.53 1.74 12.67
CA GLY A 184 -6.65 2.92 12.55
C GLY A 184 -5.22 2.66 12.06
N GLY A 185 -4.85 1.42 11.74
CA GLY A 185 -3.55 1.11 11.14
C GLY A 185 -2.50 0.62 12.13
N VAL A 186 -1.29 0.34 11.61
CA VAL A 186 -0.18 -0.19 12.41
C VAL A 186 0.26 0.78 13.51
N GLY A 187 0.10 2.10 13.29
CA GLY A 187 0.40 3.12 14.31
C GLY A 187 -0.37 2.90 15.62
N LYS A 188 -1.62 2.42 15.57
CA LYS A 188 -2.41 2.07 16.76
C LYS A 188 -2.07 0.66 17.29
N MET A 189 -1.67 -0.26 16.42
CA MET A 189 -1.35 -1.65 16.80
C MET A 189 -0.02 -1.79 17.54
N LEU A 190 0.99 -0.98 17.19
CA LEU A 190 2.32 -1.05 17.81
C LEU A 190 2.28 -0.91 19.35
N PRO A 191 1.56 0.06 19.94
CA PRO A 191 1.40 0.13 21.39
C PRO A 191 0.83 -1.14 22.04
N PHE A 192 -0.09 -1.86 21.39
CA PHE A 192 -0.64 -3.12 21.92
C PHE A 192 0.45 -4.20 22.03
N ILE A 193 1.29 -4.31 20.99
CA ILE A 193 2.41 -5.26 20.97
C ILE A 193 3.46 -4.84 22.01
N MET A 194 3.87 -3.57 22.01
CA MET A 194 4.92 -3.07 22.93
C MET A 194 4.50 -3.11 24.39
N GLY A 195 3.22 -2.88 24.68
CA GLY A 195 2.64 -2.99 26.02
C GLY A 195 2.53 -4.45 26.49
N GLY A 196 2.39 -5.40 25.56
CA GLY A 196 2.10 -6.79 25.87
C GLY A 196 0.59 -7.05 26.07
N HIS A 197 -0.26 -6.20 25.50
CA HIS A 197 -1.72 -6.39 25.49
C HIS A 197 -2.15 -7.49 24.51
N VAL A 198 -1.24 -7.92 23.63
CA VAL A 198 -1.36 -9.07 22.73
C VAL A 198 -0.04 -9.83 22.73
N ASP A 199 -0.08 -11.14 22.49
CA ASP A 199 1.13 -11.98 22.46
C ASP A 199 2.02 -11.65 21.27
N CYS A 200 1.41 -11.46 20.09
CA CYS A 200 2.11 -11.11 18.86
C CYS A 200 1.24 -10.25 17.93
N GLY A 201 1.87 -9.69 16.89
CA GLY A 201 1.19 -8.94 15.85
C GLY A 201 1.79 -9.16 14.48
N ILE A 202 0.93 -9.08 13.47
CA ILE A 202 1.28 -9.22 12.05
C ILE A 202 1.43 -7.82 11.44
N LEU A 203 2.65 -7.49 11.00
CA LEU A 203 3.00 -6.17 10.48
C LEU A 203 4.02 -6.27 9.34
N ALA A 204 4.26 -5.17 8.64
CA ALA A 204 5.39 -5.07 7.73
C ALA A 204 6.71 -5.05 8.51
N ALA A 205 7.71 -5.80 8.06
CA ALA A 205 9.03 -5.94 8.68
C ALA A 205 9.72 -4.60 8.96
N ALA A 206 9.46 -3.58 8.13
CA ALA A 206 9.98 -2.23 8.34
C ALA A 206 9.61 -1.62 9.70
N HIS A 207 8.45 -1.98 10.27
CA HIS A 207 8.09 -1.59 11.63
C HIS A 207 8.95 -2.30 12.69
N GLY A 208 9.30 -3.57 12.47
CA GLY A 208 10.24 -4.30 13.31
C GLY A 208 11.62 -3.65 13.32
N VAL A 209 12.12 -3.22 12.16
CA VAL A 209 13.39 -2.47 12.05
C VAL A 209 13.32 -1.15 12.81
N LYS A 210 12.29 -0.34 12.52
CA LYS A 210 12.10 0.98 13.14
C LYS A 210 11.96 0.89 14.66
N HIS A 211 11.34 -0.18 15.16
CA HIS A 211 11.03 -0.35 16.58
C HIS A 211 11.82 -1.50 17.24
N LYS A 212 13.00 -1.86 16.71
CA LYS A 212 13.82 -2.99 17.19
C LYS A 212 14.20 -2.96 18.68
N ALA A 213 14.15 -1.79 19.31
CA ALA A 213 14.37 -1.63 20.74
C ALA A 213 13.15 -2.02 21.61
N LYS A 214 11.95 -2.09 21.01
CA LYS A 214 10.66 -2.32 21.70
C LYS A 214 9.93 -3.57 21.21
N VAL A 215 10.29 -4.11 20.05
CA VAL A 215 9.73 -5.35 19.51
C VAL A 215 10.83 -6.28 19.00
N THR A 216 10.55 -7.58 18.97
CA THR A 216 11.39 -8.61 18.36
C THR A 216 10.61 -9.23 17.20
N VAL A 217 11.22 -9.30 16.01
CA VAL A 217 10.65 -10.03 14.87
C VAL A 217 11.07 -11.48 14.96
N LEU A 218 10.10 -12.40 14.98
CA LEU A 218 10.35 -13.83 15.10
C LEU A 218 10.40 -14.54 13.74
N GLY A 219 9.69 -14.02 12.74
CA GLY A 219 9.68 -14.61 11.40
C GLY A 219 9.24 -13.63 10.32
N LEU A 220 9.85 -13.77 9.15
CA LEU A 220 9.53 -13.02 7.93
C LEU A 220 8.66 -13.87 7.00
N ALA A 221 7.68 -13.26 6.33
CA ALA A 221 6.80 -13.94 5.39
C ALA A 221 7.53 -14.47 4.15
N GLY A 222 7.06 -15.59 3.61
CA GLY A 222 7.57 -16.23 2.40
C GLY A 222 9.03 -16.66 2.51
N THR A 223 9.78 -16.47 1.42
CA THR A 223 11.19 -16.86 1.27
C THR A 223 12.17 -15.69 1.33
N LYS A 224 11.68 -14.45 1.33
CA LYS A 224 12.53 -13.27 1.20
C LYS A 224 13.11 -12.85 2.56
N GLN A 225 14.43 -12.83 2.64
CA GLN A 225 15.14 -12.27 3.79
C GLN A 225 15.05 -10.74 3.82
N SER A 226 15.27 -10.17 5.00
CA SER A 226 15.44 -8.73 5.19
C SER A 226 16.89 -8.45 5.54
N ALA A 227 17.57 -7.59 4.77
CA ALA A 227 18.94 -7.18 5.10
C ALA A 227 19.05 -6.43 6.45
N ALA A 228 17.92 -5.92 6.97
CA ALA A 228 17.86 -5.14 8.20
C ALA A 228 17.42 -5.94 9.43
N LEU A 229 17.04 -7.22 9.28
CA LEU A 229 16.59 -8.10 10.37
C LEU A 229 17.26 -9.47 10.26
N SER A 230 17.72 -10.01 11.39
CA SER A 230 18.28 -11.36 11.48
C SER A 230 17.23 -12.47 11.61
N ALA A 231 15.94 -12.12 11.62
CA ALA A 231 14.86 -13.08 11.79
C ALA A 231 14.80 -14.08 10.62
N PRO A 232 14.52 -15.37 10.88
CA PRO A 232 14.39 -16.37 9.83
C PRO A 232 13.17 -16.09 8.96
N THR A 233 13.14 -16.67 7.77
CA THR A 233 11.92 -16.72 6.97
C THR A 233 11.04 -17.85 7.49
N MET A 234 9.72 -17.71 7.40
CA MET A 234 8.79 -18.76 7.82
C MET A 234 9.06 -20.06 7.06
N GLU A 235 9.34 -19.97 5.75
CA GLU A 235 9.62 -21.14 4.93
C GLU A 235 10.93 -21.84 5.27
N SER A 236 11.99 -21.11 5.68
CA SER A 236 13.24 -21.76 6.13
C SER A 236 13.08 -22.55 7.42
N ARG A 237 11.96 -22.37 8.13
CA ARG A 237 11.59 -23.11 9.34
C ARG A 237 10.50 -24.16 9.06
N GLY A 238 10.17 -24.41 7.79
CA GLY A 238 9.17 -25.38 7.37
C GLY A 238 7.72 -24.89 7.38
N PHE A 239 7.47 -23.62 7.73
CA PHE A 239 6.13 -23.03 7.76
C PHE A 239 5.80 -22.36 6.42
N LYS A 240 5.12 -23.09 5.55
CA LYS A 240 4.78 -22.64 4.19
C LYS A 240 3.41 -21.96 4.12
N GLY A 241 3.28 -20.97 3.23
CA GLY A 241 1.98 -20.40 2.86
C GLY A 241 1.61 -19.07 3.53
N PHE A 242 2.47 -18.50 4.38
CA PHE A 242 2.33 -17.12 4.85
C PHE A 242 3.16 -16.18 3.96
N THR A 243 2.51 -15.46 3.05
CA THR A 243 3.18 -14.71 1.96
C THR A 243 2.91 -13.20 1.99
N MET A 244 2.51 -12.69 3.17
CA MET A 244 2.22 -11.28 3.36
C MET A 244 3.34 -10.38 2.81
N GLU A 245 2.97 -9.43 1.96
CA GLU A 245 3.78 -8.30 1.51
C GLU A 245 2.92 -7.04 1.66
N THR A 246 3.53 -5.91 2.00
CA THR A 246 2.87 -4.60 1.99
C THR A 246 3.60 -3.70 1.03
N THR A 247 2.87 -3.14 0.07
CA THR A 247 3.41 -2.23 -0.95
C THR A 247 2.71 -0.90 -0.85
N TRP A 248 3.51 0.16 -0.86
CA TRP A 248 3.08 1.54 -0.77
C TRP A 248 3.38 2.31 -2.06
N GLY A 249 2.40 3.09 -2.48
CA GLY A 249 2.52 4.01 -3.60
C GLY A 249 1.71 5.27 -3.40
N ILE A 250 1.55 6.03 -4.47
CA ILE A 250 0.70 7.21 -4.52
C ILE A 250 -0.28 7.08 -5.70
N MET A 251 -1.51 7.53 -5.48
CA MET A 251 -2.57 7.59 -6.50
C MET A 251 -3.34 8.91 -6.41
N ALA A 252 -4.07 9.23 -7.46
CA ALA A 252 -4.93 10.40 -7.61
C ALA A 252 -6.38 9.97 -7.93
N PRO A 253 -7.35 10.90 -7.86
CA PRO A 253 -8.76 10.60 -8.17
C PRO A 253 -8.95 10.06 -9.59
N PRO A 254 -10.05 9.31 -9.82
CA PRO A 254 -10.44 8.90 -11.17
C PRO A 254 -10.49 10.07 -12.15
N GLY A 255 -10.10 9.83 -13.39
CA GLY A 255 -10.14 10.84 -14.45
C GLY A 255 -9.08 11.94 -14.34
N THR A 256 -8.12 11.84 -13.41
CA THR A 256 -7.01 12.81 -13.36
C THR A 256 -6.24 12.81 -14.68
N PRO A 257 -6.08 13.98 -15.36
CA PRO A 257 -5.47 14.05 -16.69
C PRO A 257 -4.05 13.49 -16.74
N ALA A 258 -3.70 12.90 -17.88
CA ALA A 258 -2.44 12.18 -18.08
C ALA A 258 -1.21 13.08 -17.92
N ASP A 259 -1.29 14.36 -18.32
CA ASP A 259 -0.23 15.35 -18.13
C ASP A 259 0.04 15.62 -16.63
N ARG A 260 -1.02 15.73 -15.82
CA ARG A 260 -0.92 15.89 -14.36
C ARG A 260 -0.27 14.66 -13.71
N ILE A 261 -0.69 13.47 -14.13
CA ILE A 261 -0.10 12.20 -13.64
C ILE A 261 1.37 12.10 -14.05
N ALA A 262 1.73 12.50 -15.27
CA ALA A 262 3.12 12.50 -15.73
C ALA A 262 4.01 13.44 -14.90
N ILE A 263 3.54 14.66 -14.60
CA ILE A 263 4.27 15.63 -13.76
C ILE A 263 4.44 15.10 -12.34
N LEU A 264 3.38 14.57 -11.73
CA LEU A 264 3.43 13.99 -10.38
C LEU A 264 4.36 12.76 -10.33
N ASN A 265 4.33 11.90 -11.35
CA ASN A 265 5.20 10.73 -11.44
C ASN A 265 6.67 11.15 -11.59
N ALA A 266 6.97 12.12 -12.46
CA ALA A 266 8.32 12.64 -12.62
C ALA A 266 8.87 13.24 -11.31
N ALA A 267 8.04 14.00 -10.58
CA ALA A 267 8.43 14.52 -9.26
C ALA A 267 8.63 13.41 -8.22
N LEU A 268 7.77 12.37 -8.25
CA LEU A 268 7.91 11.20 -7.39
C LEU A 268 9.20 10.44 -7.68
N HIS A 269 9.53 10.20 -8.95
CA HIS A 269 10.76 9.52 -9.37
C HIS A 269 12.00 10.28 -8.92
N LYS A 270 12.07 11.59 -9.17
CA LYS A 270 13.17 12.45 -8.68
C LYS A 270 13.30 12.38 -7.17
N THR A 271 12.17 12.39 -6.45
CA THR A 271 12.14 12.27 -4.99
C THR A 271 12.68 10.93 -4.51
N THR A 272 12.25 9.82 -5.10
CA THR A 272 12.69 8.47 -4.72
C THR A 272 14.11 8.14 -5.16
N ALA A 273 14.63 8.84 -6.17
CA ALA A 273 16.02 8.72 -6.62
C ALA A 273 17.00 9.47 -5.71
N ASP A 274 16.53 10.42 -4.90
CA ASP A 274 17.36 11.14 -3.94
C ASP A 274 17.96 10.16 -2.91
N SER A 275 19.27 10.28 -2.70
CA SER A 275 20.02 9.37 -1.84
C SER A 275 19.53 9.40 -0.39
N SER A 276 19.04 10.54 0.11
CA SER A 276 18.48 10.64 1.45
C SER A 276 17.21 9.79 1.60
N VAL A 277 16.34 9.79 0.59
CA VAL A 277 15.10 9.00 0.57
C VAL A 277 15.43 7.53 0.42
N LYS A 278 16.26 7.16 -0.57
CA LYS A 278 16.66 5.78 -0.83
C LYS A 278 17.37 5.15 0.36
N ASN A 279 18.33 5.86 0.98
CA ASN A 279 19.03 5.36 2.16
C ASN A 279 18.10 5.23 3.36
N ALA A 280 17.15 6.16 3.54
CA ALA A 280 16.15 6.05 4.60
C ALA A 280 15.21 4.86 4.38
N GLN A 281 14.87 4.50 3.14
CA GLN A 281 14.12 3.28 2.84
C GLN A 281 14.92 2.02 3.22
N LEU A 282 16.14 1.90 2.70
CA LEU A 282 17.00 0.74 2.94
C LEU A 282 17.32 0.56 4.44
N LYS A 283 17.64 1.64 5.15
CA LYS A 283 17.88 1.63 6.60
C LYS A 283 16.67 1.13 7.40
N ASN A 284 15.46 1.34 6.89
CA ASN A 284 14.22 0.86 7.51
C ASN A 284 13.82 -0.53 7.01
N GLY A 285 14.67 -1.24 6.25
CA GLY A 285 14.35 -2.57 5.71
C GLY A 285 13.25 -2.55 4.64
N LEU A 286 13.00 -1.41 4.03
CA LEU A 286 12.12 -1.27 2.87
C LEU A 286 12.89 -1.61 1.60
N ILE A 287 12.18 -2.17 0.62
CA ILE A 287 12.68 -2.40 -0.72
C ILE A 287 12.15 -1.25 -1.59
N PRO A 288 13.01 -0.33 -2.08
CA PRO A 288 12.60 0.74 -2.97
C PRO A 288 11.93 0.18 -4.22
N MET A 289 10.90 0.88 -4.70
CA MET A 289 10.25 0.61 -5.97
C MET A 289 10.24 1.88 -6.81
N VAL A 290 10.44 1.71 -8.11
CA VAL A 290 10.29 2.76 -9.10
C VAL A 290 9.45 2.16 -10.22
N GLN A 291 8.32 2.78 -10.51
CA GLN A 291 7.38 2.32 -11.52
C GLN A 291 6.81 3.50 -12.30
N THR A 292 6.55 3.30 -13.57
CA THR A 292 5.67 4.14 -14.37
C THR A 292 4.23 4.04 -13.86
N PRO A 293 3.35 5.00 -14.20
CA PRO A 293 1.92 4.91 -13.88
C PRO A 293 1.26 3.62 -14.36
N ALA A 294 1.64 3.15 -15.55
CA ALA A 294 1.11 1.91 -16.14
C ALA A 294 1.56 0.67 -15.36
N GLU A 295 2.85 0.56 -15.02
CA GLU A 295 3.37 -0.54 -14.20
C GLU A 295 2.75 -0.54 -12.79
N ALA A 296 2.50 0.64 -12.21
CA ALA A 296 1.85 0.75 -10.91
C ALA A 296 0.40 0.26 -10.98
N LYS A 297 -0.35 0.60 -12.03
CA LYS A 297 -1.70 0.08 -12.26
C LYS A 297 -1.70 -1.44 -12.46
N GLN A 298 -0.77 -1.94 -13.27
CA GLN A 298 -0.63 -3.38 -13.51
C GLN A 298 -0.28 -4.14 -12.22
N TYR A 299 0.61 -3.59 -11.40
CA TYR A 299 0.97 -4.20 -10.12
C TYR A 299 -0.23 -4.38 -9.19
N VAL A 300 -1.17 -3.43 -9.15
CA VAL A 300 -2.41 -3.57 -8.38
C VAL A 300 -3.32 -4.66 -8.96
N ALA A 301 -3.45 -4.72 -10.29
CA ALA A 301 -4.22 -5.76 -10.96
C ALA A 301 -3.66 -7.15 -10.64
N ASP A 302 -2.36 -7.36 -10.78
CA ASP A 302 -1.68 -8.63 -10.52
C ASP A 302 -1.82 -9.05 -9.04
N THR A 303 -1.76 -8.07 -8.12
CA THR A 303 -1.90 -8.34 -6.68
C THR A 303 -3.32 -8.76 -6.30
N THR A 304 -4.34 -8.35 -7.07
CA THR A 304 -5.75 -8.65 -6.77
C THR A 304 -6.01 -10.15 -6.68
N GLY A 305 -5.51 -10.93 -7.63
CA GLY A 305 -5.68 -12.39 -7.62
C GLY A 305 -5.05 -13.09 -6.40
N ALA A 306 -3.94 -12.58 -5.88
CA ALA A 306 -3.32 -13.13 -4.66
C ALA A 306 -4.16 -12.82 -3.41
N VAL A 307 -4.70 -11.61 -3.32
CA VAL A 307 -5.56 -11.18 -2.21
C VAL A 307 -6.87 -11.99 -2.18
N ASP A 308 -7.47 -12.26 -3.34
CA ASP A 308 -8.72 -13.02 -3.43
C ASP A 308 -8.57 -14.46 -2.94
N ARG A 309 -7.46 -15.12 -3.27
CA ARG A 309 -7.15 -16.47 -2.74
C ARG A 309 -7.10 -16.48 -1.20
N ARG A 310 -6.46 -15.47 -0.61
CA ARG A 310 -6.38 -15.32 0.85
C ARG A 310 -7.74 -15.07 1.50
N ASN A 311 -8.59 -14.26 0.88
CA ASN A 311 -9.94 -14.00 1.39
C ASN A 311 -10.85 -15.24 1.29
N ASN A 312 -10.69 -16.06 0.26
CA ASN A 312 -11.40 -17.34 0.16
C ASN A 312 -10.97 -18.32 1.25
N LEU A 313 -9.67 -18.36 1.59
CA LEU A 313 -9.19 -19.14 2.73
C LEU A 313 -9.84 -18.66 4.04
N LEU A 314 -9.89 -17.34 4.28
CA LEU A 314 -10.53 -16.78 5.46
C LEU A 314 -12.00 -17.21 5.57
N LYS A 315 -12.77 -17.11 4.48
CA LYS A 315 -14.17 -17.56 4.44
C LYS A 315 -14.31 -19.05 4.79
N ALA A 316 -13.36 -19.90 4.38
CA ALA A 316 -13.38 -21.32 4.73
C ALA A 316 -13.08 -21.57 6.21
N LEU A 317 -12.22 -20.77 6.84
CA LEU A 317 -11.92 -20.88 8.27
C LEU A 317 -13.07 -20.40 9.16
N LEU A 318 -13.83 -19.39 8.75
CA LEU A 318 -14.97 -18.84 9.50
C LEU A 318 -16.27 -19.65 9.37
N LYS A 319 -16.30 -20.66 8.49
CA LYS A 319 -17.46 -21.56 8.29
C LYS A 319 -17.45 -22.79 9.21
N LYS A 320 -16.50 -22.87 10.14
CA LYS A 320 -16.41 -23.88 11.18
C LYS A 320 -16.72 -23.24 12.53
#